data_AF-A0A2X4TAC9-F1
#
_entry.id   AF-A0A2X4TAC9-F1
#
_cell.length_a   1.000
_cell.length_b   1.000
_cell.length_c   1.000
_cell.angle_alpha   90.00
_cell.angle_beta   90.00
_cell.angle_gamma   90.00
#
_symmetry.space_group_name_H-M   'P 1'
#
loop_
_entity.id
_entity.type
_entity.pdbx_description
1 polymer ?
#
loop_
_entity_poly.entity_id
_entity_poly.type
_entity_poly.pdbx_seq_one_letter_code
_entity_poly.pdbx_strand_id
1 'polypeptide(L)'
;MIIGSRAYQSKLLTPIDENGNIIDDTTANLEFWNWGQHSVSIPADQPEDDNLADYIIFNNGNYRSYDQTLAVPASSNYSQCSRYRINRSTMTIQKVWDVWTRLGSGHYGSFVGSVRDHDTTYIVNAGGICLNGEGINVGTHYGDPDNELILNDIYPHACVYEVLKETKEIIWGMEFSWELTPYFVYFNFKATRAPMYPENINIYSA
;
A
#
# COMPACT_ATOMS: atom_id res chain seq x y z
N MET A 1 -4.36 19.75 -1.82
CA MET A 1 -5.48 19.95 -2.77
C MET A 1 -5.41 18.96 -3.94
N ILE A 2 -6.23 17.91 -3.92
CA ILE A 2 -6.44 17.03 -5.07
C ILE A 2 -7.13 17.86 -6.16
N ILE A 3 -6.45 18.04 -7.31
CA ILE A 3 -6.95 18.87 -8.41
C ILE A 3 -7.97 18.04 -9.22
N GLY A 4 -9.16 17.84 -8.65
CA GLY A 4 -10.30 17.33 -9.39
C GLY A 4 -10.93 18.43 -10.23
N SER A 5 -11.52 18.10 -11.38
CA SER A 5 -12.41 19.04 -12.06
C SER A 5 -13.53 19.47 -11.09
N ARG A 6 -13.97 20.74 -11.12
CA ARG A 6 -14.99 21.28 -10.20
C ARG A 6 -16.25 20.41 -10.08
N ALA A 7 -16.54 19.61 -11.10
CA ALA A 7 -17.67 18.69 -11.15
C ALA A 7 -17.63 17.57 -10.08
N TYR A 8 -16.44 17.18 -9.59
CA TYR A 8 -16.28 16.08 -8.63
C TYR A 8 -15.88 16.52 -7.22
N GLN A 9 -15.70 17.83 -7.00
CA GLN A 9 -15.26 18.35 -5.70
C GLN A 9 -16.20 17.93 -4.57
N SER A 10 -17.52 17.91 -4.83
CA SER A 10 -18.55 17.49 -3.87
C SER A 10 -18.60 15.99 -3.62
N LYS A 11 -17.80 15.19 -4.34
CA LYS A 11 -17.70 13.74 -4.18
C LYS A 11 -16.48 13.32 -3.37
N LEU A 12 -15.59 14.26 -3.04
CA LEU A 12 -14.44 13.99 -2.20
C LEU A 12 -14.89 13.72 -0.76
N LEU A 13 -14.19 12.79 -0.11
CA LEU A 13 -14.42 12.44 1.28
C LEU A 13 -13.55 13.30 2.19
N THR A 14 -14.08 13.64 3.36
CA THR A 14 -13.34 14.37 4.39
C THR A 14 -12.64 13.38 5.32
N PRO A 15 -11.30 13.42 5.45
CA PRO A 15 -10.57 12.50 6.31
C PRO A 15 -10.77 12.90 7.77
N ILE A 16 -11.03 11.91 8.62
CA ILE A 16 -11.19 12.10 10.06
C ILE A 16 -10.31 11.15 10.86
N ASP A 17 -9.89 11.60 12.04
CA ASP A 17 -9.15 10.80 13.01
C ASP A 17 -10.07 9.82 13.78
N GLU A 18 -9.50 9.07 14.72
CA GLU A 18 -10.24 8.12 15.56
C GLU A 18 -11.30 8.75 16.47
N ASN A 19 -11.17 10.05 16.74
CA ASN A 19 -12.08 10.83 17.57
C ASN A 19 -13.14 11.57 16.73
N GLY A 20 -13.08 11.45 15.40
CA GLY A 20 -13.97 12.12 14.46
C GLY A 20 -13.57 13.56 14.11
N ASN A 21 -12.37 14.02 14.49
CA ASN A 21 -11.86 15.33 14.10
C ASN A 21 -11.34 15.30 12.66
N ILE A 22 -11.53 16.39 11.93
CA ILE A 22 -10.99 16.53 10.57
C ILE A 22 -9.46 16.55 10.61
N ILE A 23 -8.84 15.77 9.74
CA ILE A 23 -7.39 15.78 9.53
C ILE A 23 -7.06 16.85 8.49
N ASP A 24 -6.09 17.73 8.78
CA ASP A 24 -5.68 18.78 7.84
C ASP A 24 -4.98 18.21 6.61
N ASP A 25 -4.99 18.98 5.50
CA ASP A 25 -4.42 18.55 4.22
C ASP A 25 -2.95 18.13 4.29
N THR A 26 -2.12 18.78 5.13
CA THR A 26 -0.69 18.50 5.21
C THR A 26 -0.46 17.14 5.85
N THR A 27 -1.06 16.93 7.01
CA THR A 27 -1.03 15.65 7.72
C THR A 27 -1.67 14.55 6.90
N ALA A 28 -2.81 14.83 6.27
CA ALA A 28 -3.54 13.85 5.48
C ALA A 28 -2.74 13.38 4.26
N ASN A 29 -2.02 14.26 3.56
CA ASN A 29 -1.20 13.85 2.41
C ASN A 29 -0.08 12.91 2.82
N LEU A 30 0.58 13.15 3.95
CA LEU A 30 1.71 12.34 4.40
C LEU A 30 1.27 11.00 4.99
N GLU A 31 0.25 11.02 5.85
CA GLU A 31 -0.05 9.89 6.74
C GLU A 31 -1.39 9.21 6.47
N PHE A 32 -2.34 9.91 5.83
CA PHE A 32 -3.70 9.41 5.65
C PHE A 32 -3.94 8.90 4.23
N TRP A 33 -3.73 9.72 3.21
CA TRP A 33 -4.06 9.43 1.83
C TRP A 33 -3.12 8.41 1.19
N ASN A 34 -3.57 7.87 0.06
CA ASN A 34 -2.86 6.84 -0.67
C ASN A 34 -2.25 7.41 -1.96
N TRP A 35 -1.07 6.91 -2.32
CA TRP A 35 -0.26 7.39 -3.43
C TRP A 35 0.28 6.21 -4.23
N GLY A 36 -0.14 6.11 -5.49
CA GLY A 36 0.19 4.97 -6.34
C GLY A 36 -0.43 3.66 -5.85
N GLN A 37 -1.60 3.72 -5.21
CA GLN A 37 -2.21 2.59 -4.52
C GLN A 37 -2.70 1.48 -5.46
N HIS A 38 -2.72 0.27 -4.92
CA HIS A 38 -3.22 -0.94 -5.56
C HIS A 38 -4.16 -1.73 -4.64
N SER A 39 -4.82 -2.73 -5.25
CA SER A 39 -5.57 -3.77 -4.53
C SER A 39 -6.70 -3.25 -3.63
N VAL A 40 -7.39 -2.18 -4.06
CA VAL A 40 -8.62 -1.75 -3.40
C VAL A 40 -9.63 -2.89 -3.46
N SER A 41 -10.02 -3.41 -2.31
CA SER A 41 -10.98 -4.51 -2.21
C SER A 41 -11.90 -4.35 -1.00
N ILE A 42 -13.00 -5.09 -1.03
CA ILE A 42 -14.03 -5.10 0.01
C ILE A 42 -13.72 -6.28 0.93
N PRO A 43 -13.36 -6.07 2.21
CA PRO A 43 -13.21 -7.16 3.17
C PRO A 43 -14.57 -7.82 3.45
N ALA A 44 -14.55 -9.10 3.77
CA ALA A 44 -15.76 -9.90 3.98
C ALA A 44 -16.57 -9.45 5.19
N ASP A 45 -15.91 -8.95 6.23
CA ASP A 45 -16.50 -8.46 7.48
C ASP A 45 -16.93 -6.99 7.38
N GLN A 46 -17.93 -6.70 6.57
CA GLN A 46 -18.47 -5.33 6.44
C GLN A 46 -19.24 -4.87 7.69
N PRO A 47 -19.28 -3.54 7.96
CA PRO A 47 -20.18 -2.98 8.97
C PRO A 47 -21.65 -3.33 8.67
N GLU A 48 -22.46 -3.47 9.72
CA GLU A 48 -23.91 -3.74 9.58
C GLU A 48 -24.72 -2.51 9.11
N ASP A 49 -24.22 -1.29 9.36
CA ASP A 49 -24.88 -0.05 8.92
C ASP A 49 -24.63 0.19 7.42
N ASP A 50 -25.70 0.23 6.62
CA ASP A 50 -25.67 0.45 5.16
C ASP A 50 -25.00 1.77 4.72
N ASN A 51 -24.90 2.75 5.63
CA ASN A 51 -24.19 4.01 5.36
C ASN A 51 -22.67 3.87 5.52
N LEU A 52 -22.21 2.82 6.17
CA LEU A 52 -20.80 2.53 6.39
C LEU A 52 -20.32 1.51 5.35
N ALA A 53 -19.11 1.70 4.86
CA ALA A 53 -18.46 0.76 3.96
C ALA A 53 -16.97 0.71 4.25
N ASP A 54 -16.44 -0.49 4.43
CA ASP A 54 -15.02 -0.70 4.66
C ASP A 54 -14.33 -1.14 3.37
N TYR A 55 -13.13 -0.61 3.15
CA TYR A 55 -12.25 -0.95 2.03
C TYR A 55 -10.84 -1.19 2.54
N ILE A 56 -10.18 -2.22 2.02
CA ILE A 56 -8.76 -2.45 2.25
C ILE A 56 -7.97 -2.02 1.02
N ILE A 57 -6.82 -1.38 1.25
CA ILE A 57 -6.01 -0.75 0.22
C ILE A 57 -4.54 -1.02 0.52
N PHE A 58 -3.78 -1.40 -0.51
CA PHE A 58 -2.33 -1.37 -0.46
C PHE A 58 -1.84 -0.04 -1.02
N ASN A 59 -1.25 0.78 -0.15
CA ASN A 59 -0.67 2.07 -0.48
C ASN A 59 0.81 1.90 -0.73
N ASN A 60 1.23 1.95 -2.00
CA ASN A 60 2.65 1.91 -2.35
C ASN A 60 3.38 3.06 -1.65
N GLY A 61 2.84 4.28 -1.73
CA GLY A 61 3.37 5.46 -1.06
C GLY A 61 4.12 6.41 -1.99
N ASN A 62 3.93 6.31 -3.31
CA ASN A 62 4.72 7.03 -4.31
C ASN A 62 4.84 8.53 -4.01
N TYR A 63 6.05 8.95 -3.64
CA TYR A 63 6.43 10.32 -3.27
C TYR A 63 5.62 10.95 -2.13
N ARG A 64 4.53 10.34 -1.66
CA ARG A 64 3.55 10.91 -0.74
C ARG A 64 2.93 12.24 -1.20
N SER A 65 3.17 12.64 -2.45
CA SER A 65 2.78 13.94 -2.99
C SER A 65 2.91 13.96 -4.53
N TYR A 66 2.09 14.77 -5.20
CA TYR A 66 2.33 15.17 -6.60
C TYR A 66 3.16 16.47 -6.70
N ASP A 67 3.37 17.16 -5.57
CA ASP A 67 4.27 18.30 -5.48
C ASP A 67 5.68 17.78 -5.18
N GLN A 68 6.59 17.96 -6.13
CA GLN A 68 7.99 17.52 -6.04
C GLN A 68 8.71 18.11 -4.82
N THR A 69 8.31 19.29 -4.34
CA THR A 69 8.94 19.95 -3.17
C THR A 69 8.56 19.28 -1.85
N LEU A 70 7.48 18.50 -1.84
CA LEU A 70 6.99 17.73 -0.71
C LEU A 70 7.24 16.22 -0.88
N ALA A 71 7.91 15.82 -1.97
CA ALA A 71 8.14 14.43 -2.28
C ALA A 71 9.02 13.76 -1.21
N VAL A 72 8.60 12.60 -0.72
CA VAL A 72 9.38 11.77 0.19
C VAL A 72 10.24 10.80 -0.62
N PRO A 73 11.58 10.85 -0.48
CA PRO A 73 12.52 9.96 -1.19
C PRO A 73 12.33 8.50 -0.77
N ALA A 74 12.55 7.55 -1.69
CA ALA A 74 12.35 6.11 -1.45
C ALA A 74 13.05 5.58 -0.20
N SER A 75 14.28 6.04 0.05
CA SER A 75 15.14 5.75 1.19
C SER A 75 14.53 6.13 2.55
N SER A 76 13.58 7.06 2.56
CA SER A 76 12.83 7.51 3.75
C SER A 76 11.33 7.22 3.67
N ASN A 77 10.89 6.51 2.63
CA ASN A 77 9.48 6.18 2.41
C ASN A 77 9.16 4.77 2.93
N TYR A 78 7.90 4.37 2.81
CA TYR A 78 7.40 3.05 3.22
C TYR A 78 6.16 2.71 2.41
N SER A 79 5.76 1.44 2.38
CA SER A 79 4.42 1.05 1.91
C SER A 79 3.52 0.79 3.10
N GLN A 80 2.21 0.99 2.94
CA GLN A 80 1.24 0.79 4.01
C GLN A 80 0.07 -0.04 3.50
N CYS A 81 -0.39 -0.98 4.31
CA CYS A 81 -1.71 -1.58 4.12
C CYS A 81 -2.67 -0.95 5.10
N SER A 82 -3.83 -0.49 4.61
CA SER A 82 -4.81 0.22 5.43
C SER A 82 -6.21 -0.29 5.16
N ARG A 83 -7.05 -0.32 6.20
CA ARG A 83 -8.51 -0.41 6.09
C ARG A 83 -9.09 0.95 6.37
N TYR A 84 -9.89 1.44 5.44
CA TYR A 84 -10.66 2.67 5.58
C TYR A 84 -12.14 2.35 5.75
N ARG A 85 -12.80 3.11 6.61
CA ARG A 85 -14.25 3.15 6.76
C ARG A 85 -14.79 4.45 6.19
N ILE A 86 -15.70 4.34 5.24
CA ILE A 86 -16.38 5.47 4.63
C ILE A 86 -17.78 5.57 5.24
N ASN A 87 -18.19 6.78 5.65
CA ASN A 87 -19.56 7.10 5.99
C ASN A 87 -20.18 7.92 4.85
N ARG A 88 -21.16 7.33 4.17
CA ARG A 88 -21.83 7.92 2.99
C ARG A 88 -22.80 9.04 3.35
N SER A 89 -23.30 9.06 4.58
CA SER A 89 -24.21 10.10 5.06
C SER A 89 -23.46 11.38 5.40
N THR A 90 -22.30 11.27 6.04
CA THR A 90 -21.47 12.42 6.43
C THR A 90 -20.38 12.76 5.41
N MET A 91 -20.18 11.92 4.39
CA MET A 91 -19.09 12.03 3.41
C MET A 91 -17.71 12.08 4.08
N THR A 92 -17.53 11.29 5.13
CA THR A 92 -16.25 11.18 5.86
C THR A 92 -15.57 9.84 5.61
N ILE A 93 -14.26 9.80 5.80
CA ILE A 93 -13.45 8.60 5.72
C ILE A 93 -12.50 8.52 6.93
N GLN A 94 -12.44 7.37 7.58
CA GLN A 94 -11.58 7.11 8.73
C GLN A 94 -10.66 5.92 8.41
N LYS A 95 -9.39 6.00 8.79
CA LYS A 95 -8.49 4.85 8.79
C LYS A 95 -8.73 4.07 10.08
N VAL A 96 -9.32 2.88 9.97
CA VAL A 96 -9.73 2.06 11.14
C VAL A 96 -8.72 0.95 11.46
N TRP A 97 -7.82 0.68 10.51
CA TRP A 97 -6.73 -0.27 10.68
C TRP A 97 -5.60 0.06 9.71
N ASP A 98 -4.37 -0.21 10.11
CA ASP A 98 -3.20 -0.09 9.25
C ASP A 98 -2.01 -0.90 9.80
N VAL A 99 -1.09 -1.24 8.91
CA VAL A 99 0.18 -1.89 9.22
C VAL A 99 1.27 -1.49 8.21
N TRP A 100 2.51 -1.90 8.49
CA TRP A 100 3.71 -1.80 7.64
C TRP A 100 4.39 -0.43 7.53
N THR A 101 3.85 0.63 8.13
CA THR A 101 4.59 1.88 8.39
C THR A 101 5.94 1.62 9.08
N ARG A 102 5.94 0.67 10.04
CA ARG A 102 7.11 0.28 10.84
C ARG A 102 8.17 -0.56 10.14
N LEU A 103 7.90 -1.09 8.93
CA LEU A 103 8.89 -1.89 8.19
C LEU A 103 9.90 -1.02 7.43
N GLY A 104 9.62 0.27 7.31
CA GLY A 104 10.53 1.26 6.74
C GLY A 104 10.84 1.06 5.25
N SER A 105 11.82 1.82 4.77
CA SER A 105 12.17 1.90 3.36
C SER A 105 12.75 0.61 2.78
N GLY A 106 13.36 -0.25 3.60
CA GLY A 106 13.82 -1.57 3.15
C GLY A 106 12.71 -2.46 2.58
N HIS A 107 11.44 -2.20 2.96
CA HIS A 107 10.26 -2.93 2.49
C HIS A 107 9.33 -2.08 1.62
N TYR A 108 9.77 -0.88 1.20
CA TYR A 108 8.99 0.01 0.36
C TYR A 108 8.88 -0.55 -1.06
N GLY A 109 7.70 -1.09 -1.37
CA GLY A 109 7.31 -1.57 -2.69
C GLY A 109 6.77 -0.42 -3.52
N SER A 110 7.62 0.20 -4.32
CA SER A 110 7.31 1.46 -5.01
C SER A 110 6.47 1.30 -6.29
N PHE A 111 6.13 0.07 -6.71
CA PHE A 111 5.44 -0.13 -7.98
C PHE A 111 4.19 -0.98 -7.91
N VAL A 112 4.29 -2.18 -7.34
CA VAL A 112 3.18 -3.14 -7.30
C VAL A 112 3.03 -3.70 -5.90
N GLY A 113 1.82 -4.14 -5.58
CA GLY A 113 1.55 -4.75 -4.31
C GLY A 113 0.09 -5.08 -4.15
N SER A 114 -0.22 -5.84 -3.11
CA SER A 114 -1.59 -6.25 -2.84
C SER A 114 -1.85 -6.48 -1.37
N VAL A 115 -3.10 -6.28 -0.97
CA VAL A 115 -3.66 -6.79 0.27
C VAL A 115 -4.83 -7.71 -0.10
N ARG A 116 -4.91 -8.87 0.56
CA ARG A 116 -5.98 -9.83 0.42
C ARG A 116 -6.59 -10.12 1.78
N ASP A 117 -7.90 -10.04 1.84
CA ASP A 117 -8.68 -10.41 3.01
C ASP A 117 -8.72 -11.93 3.18
N HIS A 118 -8.51 -12.37 4.41
CA HIS A 118 -8.75 -13.72 4.90
C HIS A 118 -9.49 -13.63 6.24
N ASP A 119 -9.96 -14.76 6.78
CA ASP A 119 -10.82 -14.79 7.97
C ASP A 119 -10.27 -13.93 9.13
N THR A 120 -9.13 -14.32 9.69
CA THR A 120 -8.48 -13.64 10.82
C THR A 120 -7.23 -12.84 10.44
N THR A 121 -6.82 -12.91 9.18
CA THR A 121 -5.55 -12.34 8.70
C THR A 121 -5.73 -11.51 7.43
N TYR A 122 -4.74 -10.68 7.13
CA TYR A 122 -4.50 -10.14 5.80
C TYR A 122 -3.23 -10.76 5.22
N ILE A 123 -3.25 -11.11 3.93
CA ILE A 123 -2.05 -11.41 3.17
C ILE A 123 -1.64 -10.15 2.44
N VAL A 124 -0.49 -9.61 2.79
CA VAL A 124 0.02 -8.36 2.24
C VAL A 124 1.30 -8.64 1.47
N ASN A 125 1.41 -8.07 0.27
CA ASN A 125 2.52 -8.23 -0.66
C ASN A 125 3.04 -6.85 -1.08
N ALA A 126 4.33 -6.59 -0.88
CA ALA A 126 5.04 -5.49 -1.54
C ALA A 126 5.96 -6.06 -2.60
N GLY A 127 5.75 -5.64 -3.85
CA GLY A 127 6.65 -5.92 -4.96
C GLY A 127 7.28 -4.63 -5.50
N GLY A 128 8.30 -4.78 -6.35
CA GLY A 128 9.03 -3.61 -6.85
C GLY A 128 9.77 -2.86 -5.73
N ILE A 129 10.32 -3.61 -4.78
CA ILE A 129 11.31 -3.10 -3.84
C ILE A 129 12.65 -3.12 -4.60
N CYS A 130 13.32 -1.98 -4.69
CA CYS A 130 14.58 -1.85 -5.41
C CYS A 130 15.62 -1.27 -4.47
N LEU A 131 16.63 -2.07 -4.14
CA LEU A 131 17.74 -1.66 -3.28
C LEU A 131 19.01 -1.47 -4.09
N ASN A 132 19.86 -0.52 -3.71
CA ASN A 132 21.23 -0.43 -4.22
C ASN A 132 22.16 -1.41 -3.48
N GLY A 133 23.46 -1.43 -3.82
CA GLY A 133 24.45 -2.31 -3.19
C GLY A 133 24.69 -2.06 -1.68
N GLU A 134 24.19 -0.95 -1.13
CA GLU A 134 24.23 -0.64 0.30
C GLU A 134 22.93 -1.02 1.03
N GLY A 135 21.95 -1.58 0.30
CA GLY A 135 20.64 -1.92 0.86
C GLY A 135 19.70 -0.72 0.99
N ILE A 136 20.04 0.44 0.42
CA ILE A 136 19.20 1.64 0.44
C ILE A 136 18.15 1.51 -0.66
N ASN A 137 16.88 1.77 -0.33
CA ASN A 137 15.81 1.76 -1.31
C ASN A 137 15.93 2.96 -2.24
N VAL A 138 15.96 2.68 -3.54
CA VAL A 138 16.10 3.69 -4.60
C VAL A 138 14.81 3.89 -5.38
N GLY A 139 13.76 3.12 -5.10
CA GLY A 139 12.52 3.16 -5.87
C GLY A 139 12.67 2.58 -7.28
N THR A 140 11.55 2.48 -7.99
CA THR A 140 11.46 1.83 -9.31
C THR A 140 11.27 2.81 -10.48
N HIS A 141 10.96 4.08 -10.19
CA HIS A 141 10.51 5.04 -11.20
C HIS A 141 11.59 6.05 -11.59
N TYR A 142 11.55 6.45 -12.87
CA TYR A 142 12.27 7.61 -13.38
C TYR A 142 11.85 8.87 -12.62
N GLY A 143 12.82 9.59 -12.03
CA GLY A 143 12.55 10.81 -11.26
C GLY A 143 12.32 10.58 -9.75
N ASP A 144 12.50 9.36 -9.26
CA ASP A 144 12.75 9.18 -7.83
C ASP A 144 14.07 9.89 -7.47
N PRO A 145 14.09 10.79 -6.47
CA PRO A 145 15.31 11.48 -6.07
C PRO A 145 16.44 10.50 -5.68
N ASP A 146 16.10 9.27 -5.29
CA ASP A 146 17.08 8.23 -4.96
C ASP A 146 17.43 7.33 -6.16
N ASN A 147 16.75 7.48 -7.30
CA ASN A 147 17.03 6.76 -8.55
C ASN A 147 17.60 7.71 -9.61
N GLU A 148 18.91 7.90 -9.58
CA GLU A 148 19.61 8.73 -10.59
C GLU A 148 19.75 8.03 -11.95
N LEU A 149 19.23 6.80 -12.13
CA LEU A 149 19.23 6.03 -13.40
C LEU A 149 20.63 5.73 -13.96
N ILE A 150 21.67 6.06 -13.22
CA ILE A 150 23.06 5.68 -13.45
C ILE A 150 23.39 4.37 -12.69
N LEU A 151 22.47 3.93 -11.83
CA LEU A 151 22.56 2.66 -11.13
C LEU A 151 22.42 1.52 -12.14
N ASN A 152 23.57 0.99 -12.56
CA ASN A 152 23.64 -0.25 -13.34
C ASN A 152 23.17 -1.46 -12.51
N ASP A 153 23.22 -1.31 -11.19
CA ASP A 153 23.15 -2.37 -10.20
C ASP A 153 22.00 -2.12 -9.22
N ILE A 154 20.89 -2.82 -9.44
CA ILE A 154 19.73 -2.85 -8.53
C ILE A 154 19.54 -4.29 -8.05
N TYR A 155 19.21 -4.43 -6.77
CA TYR A 155 18.83 -5.68 -6.12
C TYR A 155 17.31 -5.66 -5.90
N PRO A 156 16.54 -6.37 -6.74
CA PRO A 156 15.10 -6.42 -6.59
C PRO A 156 14.73 -7.30 -5.40
N HIS A 157 13.71 -6.88 -4.67
CA HIS A 157 13.09 -7.65 -3.60
C HIS A 157 11.56 -7.66 -3.73
N ALA A 158 10.95 -8.67 -3.14
CA ALA A 158 9.53 -8.71 -2.85
C ALA A 158 9.31 -9.37 -1.50
N CYS A 159 8.32 -8.91 -0.74
CA CYS A 159 7.96 -9.53 0.52
C CYS A 159 6.47 -9.83 0.57
N VAL A 160 6.14 -10.97 1.17
CA VAL A 160 4.77 -11.38 1.46
C VAL A 160 4.70 -11.69 2.95
N TYR A 161 3.80 -11.01 3.66
CA TYR A 161 3.53 -11.29 5.07
C TYR A 161 2.06 -11.63 5.29
N GLU A 162 1.81 -12.56 6.19
CA GLU A 162 0.50 -12.81 6.78
C GLU A 162 0.41 -12.08 8.12
N VAL A 163 -0.59 -11.21 8.24
CA VAL A 163 -0.74 -10.30 9.38
C VAL A 163 -2.07 -10.55 10.06
N LEU A 164 -2.07 -10.75 11.38
CA LEU A 164 -3.29 -10.86 12.17
C LEU A 164 -4.05 -9.53 12.17
N LYS A 165 -5.37 -9.58 11.91
CA LYS A 165 -6.24 -8.39 11.91
C LYS A 165 -6.30 -7.74 13.30
N GLU A 166 -6.44 -8.54 14.34
CA GLU A 166 -6.64 -8.07 15.71
C GLU A 166 -5.37 -7.46 16.31
N THR A 167 -4.26 -8.20 16.29
CA THR A 167 -3.02 -7.81 16.98
C THR A 167 -2.04 -7.05 16.08
N LYS A 168 -2.27 -7.03 14.76
CA LYS A 168 -1.33 -6.54 13.75
C LYS A 168 0.01 -7.28 13.75
N GLU A 169 0.10 -8.46 14.35
CA GLU A 169 1.32 -9.28 14.38
C GLU A 169 1.54 -9.96 13.02
N ILE A 170 2.81 -10.00 12.57
CA ILE A 170 3.21 -10.78 11.40
C ILE A 170 3.45 -12.21 11.87
N ILE A 171 2.60 -13.15 11.44
CA ILE A 171 2.67 -14.56 11.86
C ILE A 171 3.38 -15.46 10.85
N TRP A 172 3.54 -14.97 9.63
CA TRP A 172 4.33 -15.64 8.59
C TRP A 172 4.90 -14.60 7.63
N GLY A 173 6.08 -14.91 7.08
CA GLY A 173 6.74 -14.06 6.09
C GLY A 173 7.58 -14.85 5.11
N MET A 174 7.64 -14.34 3.88
CA MET A 174 8.55 -14.81 2.85
C MET A 174 9.08 -13.62 2.07
N GLU A 175 10.39 -13.60 1.90
CA GLU A 175 11.11 -12.61 1.12
C GLU A 175 11.77 -13.27 -0.07
N PHE A 176 11.67 -12.61 -1.20
CA PHE A 176 12.30 -12.99 -2.44
C PHE A 176 13.32 -11.92 -2.78
N SER A 177 14.54 -12.36 -3.03
CA SER A 177 15.66 -11.51 -3.40
C SER A 177 16.25 -12.06 -4.68
N TRP A 178 16.51 -11.18 -5.64
CA TRP A 178 17.19 -11.57 -6.87
C TRP A 178 18.62 -11.06 -6.82
N GLU A 179 19.54 -11.84 -7.40
CA GLU A 179 20.89 -11.37 -7.66
C GLU A 179 20.86 -10.17 -8.62
N LEU A 180 21.99 -9.48 -8.67
CA LEU A 180 22.22 -8.31 -9.50
C LEU A 180 21.65 -8.49 -10.92
N THR A 181 20.73 -7.61 -11.32
CA THR A 181 20.17 -7.65 -12.67
C THR A 181 20.31 -6.31 -13.38
N PRO A 182 20.72 -6.31 -14.66
CA PRO A 182 20.71 -5.11 -15.48
C PRO A 182 19.26 -4.70 -15.74
N TYR A 183 18.79 -3.68 -15.00
CA TYR A 183 17.54 -2.93 -15.18
C TYR A 183 16.29 -3.76 -15.57
N PHE A 184 16.12 -4.95 -14.96
CA PHE A 184 14.87 -5.70 -15.06
C PHE A 184 14.25 -5.81 -13.66
N VAL A 185 13.24 -4.98 -13.41
CA VAL A 185 12.53 -5.01 -12.12
C VAL A 185 11.63 -6.23 -12.11
N TYR A 186 11.91 -7.19 -11.21
CA TYR A 186 11.00 -8.31 -10.98
C TYR A 186 9.77 -7.82 -10.21
N PHE A 187 8.61 -7.99 -10.84
CA PHE A 187 7.33 -7.57 -10.29
C PHE A 187 6.63 -8.77 -9.64
N ASN A 188 6.54 -8.76 -8.31
CA ASN A 188 5.55 -9.59 -7.62
C ASN A 188 4.24 -8.81 -7.53
N PHE A 189 3.29 -9.12 -8.42
CA PHE A 189 2.04 -8.38 -8.50
C PHE A 189 1.08 -8.69 -7.35
N LYS A 190 0.91 -9.98 -7.02
CA LYS A 190 -0.07 -10.46 -6.04
C LYS A 190 0.40 -11.75 -5.40
N ALA A 191 0.14 -11.88 -4.11
CA ALA A 191 0.24 -13.14 -3.39
C ALA A 191 -1.15 -13.58 -2.86
N THR A 192 -1.36 -14.88 -2.71
CA THR A 192 -2.57 -15.43 -2.10
C THR A 192 -2.23 -16.69 -1.33
N ARG A 193 -2.92 -16.90 -0.22
CA ARG A 193 -2.92 -18.19 0.47
C ARG A 193 -3.82 -19.15 -0.33
N ALA A 194 -3.30 -20.34 -0.65
CA ALA A 194 -4.04 -21.41 -1.30
C ALA A 194 -3.97 -22.69 -0.43
N PRO A 195 -5.02 -23.51 -0.39
CA PRO A 195 -4.95 -24.83 0.24
C PRO A 195 -3.96 -25.73 -0.52
N MET A 196 -3.26 -26.60 0.20
CA MET A 196 -2.27 -27.54 -0.38
C MET A 196 -2.89 -28.49 -1.41
N TYR A 197 -4.17 -28.82 -1.25
CA TYR A 197 -4.97 -29.59 -2.20
C TYR A 197 -6.25 -28.81 -2.51
N PRO A 198 -6.25 -27.97 -3.56
CA PRO A 198 -7.43 -27.22 -3.91
C PRO A 198 -8.47 -28.17 -4.54
N GLU A 199 -9.57 -28.43 -3.83
CA GLU A 199 -10.78 -28.87 -4.50
C GLU A 199 -11.27 -27.70 -5.37
N ASN A 200 -11.00 -27.77 -6.68
CA ASN A 200 -11.53 -26.86 -7.71
C ASN A 200 -11.12 -25.37 -7.59
N ILE A 201 -9.83 -25.05 -7.71
CA ILE A 201 -9.42 -23.66 -7.98
C ILE A 201 -9.72 -23.31 -9.45
N ASN A 202 -10.61 -22.34 -9.66
CA ASN A 202 -10.65 -21.54 -10.88
C ASN A 202 -9.81 -20.28 -10.65
N ILE A 203 -8.53 -20.31 -11.05
CA ILE A 203 -7.58 -19.18 -10.91
C ILE A 203 -7.95 -17.93 -11.72
N TYR A 204 -9.08 -17.94 -12.44
CA TYR A 204 -9.51 -16.86 -13.34
C TYR A 204 -10.78 -16.11 -12.92
N SER A 205 -11.34 -16.34 -11.72
CA SER A 205 -12.39 -15.44 -11.22
C SER A 205 -11.76 -14.12 -10.74
N ALA A 206 -11.58 -13.21 -11.71
CA ALA A 206 -11.17 -11.83 -11.54
C ALA A 206 -12.28 -10.98 -10.90
#